data_AF-A0A6N6PTQ6-F1
#
_entry.id   AF-A0A6N6PTQ6-F1
#
_cell.length_a   1.000
_cell.length_b   1.000
_cell.length_c   1.000
_cell.angle_alpha   90.00
_cell.angle_beta   90.00
_cell.angle_gamma   90.00
#
_symmetry.space_group_name_H-M   'P 1'
#
loop_
_entity.id
_entity.type
_entity.pdbx_description
1 polymer ?
#
loop_
_entity_poly.entity_id
_entity_poly.type
_entity_poly.pdbx_seq_one_letter_code
_entity_poly.pdbx_strand_id
1 'polypeptide(L)'
;MWLFAVISANANQVHKWSHQTCKENGCIVTFLQKIRLLQTPYHHAVHHTNPKNVRYCPITNFVNPLLDRLNLWSGIEWILARVIGLHRQPDTSLPNNGTAPAWLLLLRVQVAKQHAK
;
A
#
# COMPACT_ATOMS: atom_id res chain seq x y z
N MET A 1 -14.55 -7.73 -20.73
CA MET A 1 -15.54 -7.37 -19.68
C MET A 1 -15.49 -8.32 -18.48
N TRP A 2 -15.91 -9.58 -18.61
CA TRP A 2 -16.02 -10.51 -17.47
C TRP A 2 -14.70 -10.83 -16.76
N LEU A 3 -13.62 -11.07 -17.51
CA LEU A 3 -12.31 -11.34 -16.92
C LEU A 3 -11.82 -10.19 -16.02
N PHE A 4 -11.94 -8.95 -16.49
CA PHE A 4 -11.58 -7.76 -15.72
C PHE A 4 -12.42 -7.65 -14.43
N ALA A 5 -13.73 -7.91 -14.51
CA ALA A 5 -14.62 -7.88 -13.35
C ALA A 5 -14.24 -8.94 -12.31
N VAL A 6 -13.97 -10.18 -12.74
CA VAL A 6 -13.54 -11.27 -11.84
C VAL A 6 -12.22 -10.93 -11.16
N ILE A 7 -11.22 -10.46 -11.92
CA ILE A 7 -9.92 -10.09 -11.36
C ILE A 7 -10.08 -8.94 -10.34
N SER A 8 -10.86 -7.92 -10.68
CA SER A 8 -11.07 -6.75 -9.82
C SER A 8 -11.82 -7.10 -8.54
N ALA A 9 -12.86 -7.94 -8.62
CA ALA A 9 -13.61 -8.41 -7.46
C ALA A 9 -12.75 -9.23 -6.48
N ASN A 10 -11.68 -9.86 -6.96
CA ASN A 10 -10.75 -10.66 -6.15
C ASN A 10 -9.53 -9.88 -5.65
N ALA A 11 -9.44 -8.56 -5.88
CA ALA A 11 -8.31 -7.73 -5.46
C ALA A 11 -8.00 -7.86 -3.96
N ASN A 12 -9.04 -7.88 -3.11
CA ASN A 12 -8.88 -8.02 -1.66
C ASN A 12 -8.29 -9.38 -1.26
N GLN A 13 -8.66 -10.43 -1.99
CA GLN A 13 -8.16 -11.77 -1.71
C GLN A 13 -6.68 -11.88 -2.07
N VAL A 14 -6.26 -11.28 -3.20
CA VAL A 14 -4.84 -11.23 -3.60
C VAL A 14 -4.02 -10.36 -2.63
N HIS A 15 -4.58 -9.23 -2.20
CA HIS A 15 -3.97 -8.39 -1.17
C HIS A 15 -3.75 -9.17 0.13
N LYS A 16 -4.75 -9.94 0.59
CA LYS A 16 -4.63 -10.81 1.77
C LYS A 16 -3.48 -11.81 1.64
N TRP A 17 -3.37 -12.50 0.49
CA TRP A 17 -2.28 -13.44 0.23
C TRP A 17 -0.89 -12.78 0.25
N SER A 18 -0.79 -11.47 0.00
CA SER A 18 0.48 -10.74 0.08
C SER A 18 0.96 -10.49 1.51
N HIS A 19 0.09 -10.64 2.51
CA HIS A 19 0.46 -10.58 3.93
C HIS A 19 0.70 -11.96 4.56
N GLN A 20 0.45 -13.04 3.80
CA GLN A 20 0.55 -14.41 4.29
C GLN A 20 1.88 -15.06 3.91
N THR A 21 2.29 -16.05 4.69
CA THR A 21 3.47 -16.88 4.41
C THR A 21 3.22 -17.83 3.24
N CYS A 22 4.29 -18.33 2.63
CA CYS A 22 4.20 -19.32 1.55
C CYS A 22 3.44 -20.60 1.98
N LYS A 23 3.56 -20.98 3.26
CA LYS A 23 2.87 -22.15 3.82
C LYS A 23 1.35 -21.94 3.88
N GLU A 24 0.91 -20.75 4.29
CA GLU A 24 -0.51 -20.39 4.36
C GLU A 24 -1.16 -20.24 2.98
N ASN A 25 -0.41 -19.75 1.99
CA ASN A 25 -0.89 -19.54 0.62
C ASN A 25 -1.02 -20.85 -0.19
N GLY A 26 -0.30 -21.90 0.19
CA GLY A 26 -0.24 -23.15 -0.58
C GLY A 26 0.56 -23.01 -1.88
N CYS A 27 0.67 -24.12 -2.62
CA CYS A 27 1.57 -24.22 -3.77
C CYS A 27 1.16 -23.34 -4.96
N ILE A 28 -0.13 -23.27 -5.28
CA ILE A 28 -0.64 -22.55 -6.46
C ILE A 28 -0.42 -21.05 -6.31
N VAL A 29 -0.92 -20.44 -5.23
CA VAL A 29 -0.76 -19.00 -4.99
C VAL A 29 0.72 -18.64 -4.89
N THR A 30 1.51 -19.43 -4.16
CA THR A 30 2.96 -19.22 -4.05
C THR A 30 3.64 -19.29 -5.41
N PHE A 31 3.26 -20.23 -6.28
CA PHE A 31 3.80 -20.32 -7.64
C PHE A 31 3.46 -19.09 -8.48
N LEU A 32 2.19 -18.65 -8.44
CA LEU A 32 1.75 -17.46 -9.17
C LEU A 32 2.43 -16.17 -8.67
N GLN A 33 2.73 -16.09 -7.37
CA GLN A 33 3.56 -15.03 -6.78
C GLN A 33 5.02 -15.13 -7.27
N LYS A 34 5.62 -16.33 -7.33
CA LYS A 34 6.99 -16.52 -7.83
C LYS A 34 7.17 -16.04 -9.27
N ILE A 35 6.18 -16.30 -10.14
CA ILE A 35 6.20 -15.79 -11.52
C ILE A 35 5.69 -14.34 -11.65
N ARG A 36 5.41 -13.66 -10.52
CA ARG A 36 4.99 -12.26 -10.45
C ARG A 36 3.62 -11.95 -11.06
N LEU A 37 2.84 -12.98 -11.40
CA LEU A 37 1.48 -12.81 -11.91
C LEU A 37 0.57 -12.27 -10.80
N LEU A 38 0.63 -12.87 -9.61
CA LEU A 38 0.02 -12.32 -8.41
C LEU A 38 0.99 -11.42 -7.65
N GLN A 39 0.46 -10.45 -6.92
CA GLN A 39 1.27 -9.56 -6.11
C GLN A 39 2.05 -10.36 -5.06
N THR A 40 3.36 -10.08 -4.98
CA THR A 40 4.25 -10.74 -4.02
C THR A 40 4.30 -9.98 -2.70
N PRO A 41 4.56 -10.65 -1.56
CA PRO A 41 4.74 -9.98 -0.27
C PRO A 41 5.80 -8.88 -0.30
N TYR A 42 6.93 -9.10 -0.96
CA TYR A 42 7.99 -8.10 -1.10
C TYR A 42 7.52 -6.84 -1.86
N HIS A 43 6.89 -7.03 -3.01
CA HIS A 43 6.38 -5.93 -3.83
C HIS A 43 5.32 -5.11 -3.10
N HIS A 44 4.47 -5.79 -2.33
CA HIS A 44 3.45 -5.20 -1.47
C HIS A 44 4.05 -4.47 -0.26
N ALA A 45 5.11 -5.00 0.35
CA ALA A 45 5.80 -4.34 1.47
C ALA A 45 6.37 -2.96 1.09
N VAL A 46 6.83 -2.79 -0.16
CA VAL A 46 7.26 -1.48 -0.67
C VAL A 46 6.14 -0.45 -0.61
N HIS A 47 4.90 -0.83 -0.92
CA HIS A 47 3.73 0.06 -0.80
C HIS A 47 3.50 0.52 0.65
N HIS A 48 3.75 -0.35 1.62
CA HIS A 48 3.64 -0.03 3.05
C HIS A 48 4.82 0.75 3.62
N THR A 49 5.92 0.86 2.87
CA THR A 49 7.13 1.59 3.29
C THR A 49 6.98 3.07 2.94
N ASN A 50 7.56 3.95 3.76
CA ASN A 50 7.54 5.39 3.52
C ASN A 50 8.18 5.70 2.16
N PRO A 51 7.58 6.57 1.32
CA PRO A 51 6.45 7.48 1.60
C PRO A 51 5.02 6.97 1.24
N LYS A 52 4.80 5.66 1.10
CA LYS A 52 3.47 5.02 0.84
C LYS A 52 2.69 5.61 -0.34
N ASN A 53 3.40 5.91 -1.43
CA ASN A 53 2.85 6.57 -2.60
C ASN A 53 3.24 5.86 -3.92
N VAL A 54 3.60 4.59 -3.84
CA VAL A 54 3.97 3.75 -5.00
C VAL A 54 3.26 2.41 -4.91
N ARG A 55 3.28 1.65 -6.01
CA ARG A 55 2.93 0.22 -6.01
C ARG A 55 1.47 -0.07 -5.60
N TYR A 56 0.55 0.81 -6.00
CA TYR A 56 -0.85 0.81 -5.58
C TYR A 56 -1.68 -0.40 -6.08
N CYS A 57 -1.32 -1.05 -7.20
CA CYS A 57 -2.07 -2.18 -7.72
C CYS A 57 -1.86 -3.42 -6.81
N PRO A 58 -2.93 -3.96 -6.18
CA PRO A 58 -2.80 -5.05 -5.23
C PRO A 58 -2.87 -6.46 -5.87
N ILE A 59 -3.04 -6.52 -7.19
CA ILE A 59 -3.32 -7.77 -7.91
C ILE A 59 -2.06 -8.38 -8.50
N THR A 60 -1.20 -7.57 -9.14
CA THR A 60 -0.07 -8.05 -9.92
C THR A 60 1.15 -7.16 -9.78
N ASN A 61 2.33 -7.75 -9.89
CA ASN A 61 3.58 -7.00 -9.88
C ASN A 61 3.85 -6.28 -11.21
N PHE A 62 3.20 -6.66 -12.32
CA PHE A 62 3.59 -6.19 -13.66
C PHE A 62 3.19 -4.75 -13.96
N VAL A 63 2.02 -4.34 -13.48
CA VAL A 63 1.42 -3.05 -13.85
C VAL A 63 2.03 -1.90 -13.04
N ASN A 64 2.38 -2.14 -11.78
CA ASN A 64 2.90 -1.12 -10.89
C ASN A 64 4.13 -0.36 -11.44
N PRO A 65 5.20 -1.00 -11.97
CA PRO A 65 6.35 -0.29 -12.52
C PRO A 65 6.00 0.69 -13.64
N LEU A 66 4.98 0.38 -14.46
CA LEU A 66 4.52 1.28 -15.51
C LEU A 66 3.78 2.47 -14.90
N LEU A 67 2.82 2.23 -14.00
CA LEU A 67 2.02 3.29 -13.38
C LEU A 67 2.87 4.23 -12.52
N ASP A 68 3.83 3.67 -11.78
CA ASP A 68 4.76 4.43 -10.94
C ASP A 68 5.65 5.33 -11.82
N ARG A 69 6.18 4.83 -12.95
CA ARG A 69 6.97 5.64 -13.90
C ARG A 69 6.18 6.78 -14.53
N LEU A 70 4.89 6.56 -14.77
CA LEU A 70 3.99 7.58 -15.31
C LEU A 70 3.52 8.57 -14.22
N ASN A 71 3.90 8.38 -12.96
CA ASN A 71 3.36 9.12 -11.80
C ASN A 71 1.83 9.17 -11.82
N LEU A 72 1.16 8.11 -12.30
CA LEU A 72 -0.27 8.14 -12.62
C LEU A 72 -1.10 8.62 -11.42
N TRP A 73 -0.85 8.04 -10.25
CA TRP A 73 -1.62 8.32 -9.03
C TRP A 73 -1.39 9.75 -8.52
N SER A 74 -0.12 10.19 -8.45
CA SER A 74 0.20 11.58 -8.06
C SER A 74 -0.34 12.59 -9.06
N GLY A 75 -0.37 12.26 -10.34
CA GLY A 75 -1.01 13.08 -11.38
C GLY A 75 -2.51 13.20 -11.16
N ILE A 76 -3.21 12.10 -10.86
CA ILE A 76 -4.64 12.13 -10.51
C ILE A 76 -4.88 12.98 -9.25
N GLU A 77 -4.10 12.78 -8.18
CA GLU A 77 -4.19 13.58 -6.96
C GLU A 77 -4.00 15.08 -7.26
N TRP A 78 -3.03 15.43 -8.11
CA TRP A 78 -2.80 16.82 -8.52
C TRP A 78 -3.98 17.41 -9.29
N ILE A 79 -4.55 16.65 -10.23
CA ILE A 79 -5.75 17.08 -10.99
C ILE A 79 -6.93 17.30 -10.05
N LEU A 80 -7.19 16.35 -9.14
CA LEU A 80 -8.28 16.44 -8.17
C LEU A 80 -8.14 17.67 -7.26
N ALA A 81 -6.92 17.92 -6.77
CA ALA A 81 -6.63 19.11 -5.97
C ALA A 81 -6.85 20.40 -6.78
N ARG A 82 -6.41 20.43 -8.05
CA ARG A 82 -6.46 21.66 -8.85
C ARG A 82 -7.85 22.01 -9.39
N VAL A 83 -8.64 20.99 -9.70
CA VAL A 83 -9.97 21.13 -10.34
C VAL A 83 -11.09 21.15 -9.31
N ILE A 84 -11.00 20.29 -8.29
CA ILE A 84 -12.09 20.07 -7.31
C ILE A 84 -11.71 20.62 -5.93
N GLY A 85 -10.44 20.97 -5.70
CA GLY A 85 -9.96 21.36 -4.36
C GLY A 85 -9.83 20.18 -3.39
N LEU A 86 -9.89 18.94 -3.90
CA LEU A 86 -9.79 17.74 -3.07
C LEU A 86 -8.32 17.40 -2.82
N HIS A 87 -7.87 17.64 -1.59
CA HIS A 87 -6.50 17.33 -1.17
C HIS A 87 -6.41 15.96 -0.50
N ARG A 88 -5.27 15.28 -0.71
CA ARG A 88 -4.94 14.04 0.00
C ARG A 88 -4.88 14.30 1.50
N GLN A 89 -5.56 13.45 2.27
CA GLN A 89 -5.46 13.44 3.72
C GLN A 89 -4.00 13.18 4.15
N PRO A 90 -3.40 14.02 5.01
CA PRO A 90 -2.11 13.73 5.59
C PRO A 90 -2.12 12.41 6.37
N ASP A 91 -1.14 11.54 6.12
CA ASP A 91 -0.97 10.29 6.87
C ASP A 91 -0.08 10.56 8.09
N THR A 92 -0.72 10.74 9.25
CA THR A 92 -0.05 11.06 10.53
C THR A 92 0.85 9.93 11.07
N SER A 93 0.81 8.74 10.47
CA SER A 93 1.79 7.69 10.77
C SER A 93 3.16 7.96 10.14
N LEU A 94 3.23 8.84 9.13
CA LEU A 94 4.50 9.30 8.54
C LEU A 94 5.08 10.46 9.37
N PRO A 95 6.40 10.48 9.62
CA PRO A 95 7.05 11.65 10.23
C PRO A 95 6.79 12.91 9.40
N ASN A 96 6.46 14.01 10.07
CA ASN A 96 6.23 15.33 9.47
C ASN A 96 5.09 15.39 8.42
N ASN A 97 4.13 14.46 8.44
CA ASN A 97 2.99 14.48 7.53
C ASN A 97 1.67 14.75 8.28
N GLY A 98 1.34 16.04 8.38
CA GLY A 98 0.16 16.52 9.11
C GLY A 98 0.35 16.53 10.64
N THR A 99 -0.72 16.86 11.35
CA THR A 99 -0.71 16.99 12.81
C THR A 99 -1.13 15.67 13.44
N ALA A 100 -0.20 15.02 14.15
CA ALA A 100 -0.51 13.83 14.93
C ALA A 100 -1.57 14.15 16.01
N PRO A 101 -2.54 13.27 16.26
CA PRO A 101 -3.52 13.49 17.31
C PRO A 101 -2.85 13.48 18.69
N ALA A 102 -3.37 14.26 19.65
CA ALA A 102 -2.75 14.46 20.96
C ALA A 102 -2.45 13.14 21.70
N TRP A 103 -3.35 12.16 21.60
CA TRP A 103 -3.16 10.85 22.24
C TRP A 103 -1.92 10.09 21.72
N LEU A 104 -1.56 10.25 20.44
CA LEU A 104 -0.39 9.60 19.84
C LEU A 104 0.92 10.23 20.36
N LEU A 105 0.92 11.55 20.56
CA LEU A 105 2.07 12.26 21.16
C LEU A 105 2.28 11.81 22.61
N LEU A 106 1.20 11.68 23.38
CA LEU A 106 1.24 11.17 24.76
C LEU A 106 1.81 9.75 24.83
N LEU A 107 1.37 8.85 23.94
CA LEU A 107 1.92 7.49 23.85
C LEU A 107 3.42 7.47 23.54
N ARG A 108 3.89 8.30 22.59
CA ARG A 108 5.33 8.39 22.26
C ARG A 108 6.16 8.82 23.47
N VAL A 109 5.68 9.77 24.26
CA VAL A 109 6.35 10.22 25.50
C VAL A 109 6.37 9.10 26.55
N GLN A 110 5.27 8.36 26.70
CA GLN A 110 5.21 7.23 27.63
C GLN A 110 6.21 6.13 27.28
N VAL A 111 6.24 5.71 26.01
CA VAL A 111 7.17 4.68 25.51
C VAL A 111 8.64 5.15 25.68
N ALA A 112 8.95 6.39 25.32
CA ALA A 112 10.30 6.94 25.50
C ALA A 112 10.77 6.89 26.97
N LYS A 113 9.87 7.18 27.93
CA LYS A 113 10.18 7.07 29.37
C LYS A 113 10.38 5.63 29.83
N GLN A 114 9.66 4.66 29.26
CA GLN A 114 9.81 3.24 29.60
C GLN A 114 11.17 2.67 29.15
N HIS A 115 11.66 3.08 27.98
CA HIS A 115 12.96 2.63 27.46
C HIS A 115 14.16 3.35 28.06
N ALA A 116 13.94 4.45 28.81
CA ALA A 116 14.99 5.20 29.51
C ALA A 116 15.23 4.71 30.96
N LYS A 117 14.50 3.69 31.42
CA LYS A 117 14.62 3.05 32.73
C LYS A 117 15.23 1.66 32.57
#